data_AF-A0A2E1FSE1-F1
#
_entry.id   AF-A0A2E1FSE1-F1
#
_cell.length_a   1.000
_cell.length_b   1.000
_cell.length_c   1.000
_cell.angle_alpha   90.00
_cell.angle_beta   90.00
_cell.angle_gamma   90.00
#
_symmetry.space_group_name_H-M   'P 1'
#
loop_
_entity.id
_entity.type
_entity.pdbx_description
1 polymer ?
#
loop_
_entity_poly.entity_id
_entity_poly.type
_entity_poly.pdbx_seq_one_letter_code
_entity_poly.pdbx_strand_id
1 'polypeptide(L)'
;MVGQTNTSHVEHGIKENHMFLDKINPNNRYKNRRQIQTTCAKEDFMILLKQYDLTCIQILVDHFYCDICFHANENSITSYDGRKFLIEHQLPIEITNECLSLISNMRMGLNEHSKFINSLKTNE
;
A
#
# COMPACT_ATOMS: atom_id res chain seq x y z
N MET A 1 -8.96 -35.09 35.97
CA MET A 1 -8.04 -33.94 35.94
C MET A 1 -8.53 -32.98 34.89
N VAL A 2 -9.03 -31.82 35.33
CA VAL A 2 -9.35 -30.67 34.47
C VAL A 2 -8.04 -29.95 34.18
N GLY A 3 -7.86 -29.51 32.94
CA GLY A 3 -6.73 -28.70 32.51
C GLY A 3 -6.95 -28.18 31.09
N GLN A 4 -7.87 -27.22 30.96
CA GLN A 4 -7.96 -26.33 29.79
C GLN A 4 -6.71 -25.45 29.68
N THR A 5 -6.65 -24.71 28.56
CA THR A 5 -5.88 -23.47 28.27
C THR A 5 -4.55 -23.71 27.54
N ASN A 6 -4.20 -23.05 26.42
CA ASN A 6 -4.64 -21.77 25.85
C ASN A 6 -4.50 -21.75 24.32
N THR A 7 -5.60 -21.52 23.61
CA THR A 7 -5.61 -20.91 22.26
C THR A 7 -5.61 -19.38 22.44
N SER A 8 -4.43 -18.75 22.51
CA SER A 8 -4.34 -17.28 22.60
C SER A 8 -2.96 -16.73 22.24
N HIS A 9 -2.38 -17.13 21.11
CA HIS A 9 -1.12 -16.53 20.63
C HIS A 9 -0.96 -16.56 19.10
N VAL A 10 -2.03 -16.37 18.33
CA VAL A 10 -1.95 -16.32 16.86
C VAL A 10 -2.65 -15.09 16.27
N GLU A 11 -3.59 -14.46 16.97
CA GLU A 11 -4.36 -13.34 16.40
C GLU A 11 -3.66 -11.97 16.43
N HIS A 12 -2.61 -11.78 17.24
CA HIS A 12 -1.91 -10.49 17.31
C HIS A 12 -0.85 -10.29 16.20
N GLY A 13 -0.22 -11.35 15.69
CA GLY A 13 0.84 -11.22 14.68
C GLY A 13 0.35 -10.94 13.25
N ILE A 14 -0.93 -11.18 12.95
CA ILE A 14 -1.47 -11.04 11.58
C ILE A 14 -1.85 -9.59 11.27
N LYS A 15 -2.25 -8.81 12.28
CA LYS A 15 -2.67 -7.41 12.10
C LYS A 15 -1.50 -6.44 11.92
N GLU A 16 -0.33 -6.70 12.50
CA GLU A 16 0.83 -5.83 12.31
C GLU A 16 1.39 -5.90 10.88
N ASN A 17 1.24 -7.06 10.22
CA ASN A 17 1.70 -7.28 8.86
C ASN A 17 0.78 -6.68 7.79
N HIS A 18 -0.38 -6.12 8.15
CA HIS A 18 -1.33 -5.62 7.18
C HIS A 18 -1.80 -4.21 7.54
N MET A 19 -1.67 -3.29 6.59
CA MET A 19 -2.28 -1.97 6.68
C MET A 19 -3.45 -1.90 5.71
N PHE A 20 -4.66 -2.02 6.25
CA PHE A 20 -5.90 -1.82 5.52
C PHE A 20 -6.44 -0.42 5.79
N LEU A 21 -6.90 0.24 4.74
CA LEU A 21 -7.54 1.54 4.89
C LEU A 21 -9.07 1.38 4.99
N ASP A 22 -9.72 2.00 5.96
CA ASP A 22 -11.20 2.10 5.93
C ASP A 22 -11.67 2.95 4.74
N LYS A 23 -10.84 3.91 4.33
CA LYS A 23 -11.12 4.83 3.23
C LYS A 23 -10.93 4.11 1.89
N ILE A 24 -12.04 3.86 1.22
CA ILE A 24 -12.08 3.29 -0.14
C ILE A 24 -12.13 4.45 -1.14
N ASN A 25 -11.47 4.32 -2.30
CA ASN A 25 -11.68 5.29 -3.38
C ASN A 25 -13.17 5.27 -3.79
N PRO A 26 -13.92 6.39 -3.64
CA PRO A 26 -15.36 6.43 -3.91
C PRO A 26 -15.71 6.20 -5.39
N ASN A 27 -14.72 6.33 -6.28
CA ASN A 27 -14.86 6.08 -7.71
C ASN A 27 -14.52 4.63 -8.10
N ASN A 28 -14.01 3.81 -7.16
CA ASN A 28 -13.76 2.41 -7.43
C ASN A 28 -15.10 1.68 -7.66
N ARG A 29 -15.28 1.12 -8.86
CA ARG A 29 -16.44 0.30 -9.23
C ARG A 29 -16.12 -1.19 -9.30
N TYR A 30 -14.88 -1.58 -9.01
CA TYR A 30 -14.47 -2.97 -8.94
C TYR A 30 -14.75 -3.53 -7.55
N LYS A 31 -14.86 -4.86 -7.47
CA LYS A 31 -14.96 -5.57 -6.19
C LYS A 31 -13.64 -5.56 -5.42
N ASN A 32 -12.52 -5.52 -6.14
CA ASN A 32 -11.19 -5.59 -5.54
C ASN A 32 -10.74 -4.23 -5.04
N ARG A 33 -9.89 -4.25 -4.02
CA ARG A 33 -9.07 -3.12 -3.59
C ARG A 33 -7.68 -3.22 -4.20
N ARG A 34 -6.97 -2.11 -4.29
CA ARG A 34 -5.57 -2.13 -4.70
C ARG A 34 -4.75 -2.62 -3.52
N GLN A 35 -3.93 -3.64 -3.72
CA GLN A 35 -3.13 -4.24 -2.65
C GLN A 35 -1.67 -4.32 -3.08
N ILE A 36 -0.77 -3.87 -2.22
CA ILE A 36 0.67 -4.05 -2.34
C ILE A 36 1.06 -5.20 -1.42
N GLN A 37 1.87 -6.12 -1.94
CA GLN A 37 2.62 -7.07 -1.14
C GLN A 37 4.08 -6.64 -1.18
N THR A 38 4.75 -6.63 -0.03
CA THR A 38 6.16 -6.25 0.07
C THR A 38 6.91 -7.16 1.04
N THR A 39 8.16 -7.47 0.72
CA THR A 39 9.10 -8.19 1.57
C THR A 39 9.60 -7.33 2.73
N CYS A 40 9.49 -6.00 2.64
CA CYS A 40 9.90 -5.07 3.69
C CYS A 40 8.97 -5.10 4.91
N ALA A 41 9.47 -4.56 6.02
CA ALA A 41 8.68 -4.27 7.20
C ALA A 41 7.90 -2.96 7.05
N LYS A 42 6.96 -2.73 7.97
CA LYS A 42 6.16 -1.49 7.99
C LYS A 42 7.01 -0.27 8.29
N GLU A 43 7.96 -0.40 9.20
CA GLU A 43 8.86 0.66 9.66
C GLU A 43 9.73 1.18 8.51
N ASP A 44 10.10 0.30 7.57
CA ASP A 44 10.87 0.67 6.39
C ASP A 44 10.10 1.66 5.49
N PHE A 45 8.77 1.56 5.46
CA PHE A 45 7.90 2.46 4.69
C PHE A 45 7.59 3.79 5.42
N MET A 46 8.03 3.96 6.67
CA MET A 46 7.95 5.26 7.37
C MET A 46 9.00 6.26 6.88
N ILE A 47 9.89 5.86 5.97
CA ILE A 47 10.86 6.75 5.33
C ILE A 47 10.18 7.81 4.44
N LEU A 48 10.69 9.04 4.50
CA LEU A 48 10.24 10.15 3.67
C LEU A 48 10.73 10.03 2.23
N LEU A 49 9.80 10.17 1.29
CA LEU A 49 10.10 10.40 -0.11
C LEU A 49 10.26 11.91 -0.33
N LYS A 50 11.51 12.38 -0.23
CA LYS A 50 11.87 13.82 -0.15
C LYS A 50 11.18 14.72 -1.18
N GLN A 51 10.94 14.24 -2.39
CA GLN A 51 10.31 15.01 -3.45
C GLN A 51 8.84 15.40 -3.15
N TYR A 52 8.19 14.72 -2.20
CA TYR A 52 6.81 15.00 -1.79
C TYR A 52 6.69 15.37 -0.31
N ASP A 53 7.78 15.30 0.46
CA ASP A 53 7.81 15.49 1.92
C ASP A 53 6.76 14.64 2.67
N LEU A 54 6.54 13.41 2.20
CA LEU A 54 5.59 12.44 2.76
C LEU A 54 6.25 11.07 2.91
N THR A 55 5.79 10.27 3.88
CA THR A 55 6.25 8.89 4.00
C THR A 55 5.73 8.03 2.86
N CYS A 56 6.43 6.93 2.56
CA CYS A 56 5.98 5.97 1.56
C CYS A 56 4.58 5.42 1.90
N ILE A 57 4.30 5.17 3.19
CA ILE A 57 2.96 4.79 3.66
C ILE A 57 1.93 5.87 3.31
N GLN A 58 2.15 7.13 3.69
CA GLN A 58 1.18 8.21 3.46
C GLN A 58 0.86 8.33 1.97
N ILE A 59 1.87 8.27 1.10
CA ILE A 59 1.68 8.32 -0.34
C ILE A 59 0.78 7.17 -0.80
N LEU A 60 1.21 5.92 -0.58
CA LEU A 60 0.52 4.75 -1.14
C LEU A 60 -0.88 4.56 -0.55
N VAL A 61 -1.03 4.79 0.74
CA VAL A 61 -2.28 4.53 1.45
C VAL A 61 -3.23 5.71 1.30
N ASP A 62 -2.84 6.92 1.70
CA ASP A 62 -3.79 8.03 1.84
C ASP A 62 -4.17 8.67 0.50
N HIS A 63 -3.25 8.63 -0.48
CA HIS A 63 -3.45 9.25 -1.80
C HIS A 63 -3.78 8.24 -2.89
N PHE A 64 -3.29 7.00 -2.76
CA PHE A 64 -3.49 5.94 -3.76
C PHE A 64 -4.33 4.76 -3.27
N TYR A 65 -4.90 4.83 -2.06
CA TYR A 65 -5.87 3.85 -1.55
C TYR A 65 -5.36 2.40 -1.63
N CYS A 66 -4.05 2.21 -1.48
CA CYS A 66 -3.45 0.88 -1.40
C CYS A 66 -3.64 0.30 0.00
N ASP A 67 -4.06 -0.94 0.06
CA ASP A 67 -3.76 -1.79 1.21
C ASP A 67 -2.33 -2.32 1.08
N ILE A 68 -1.62 -2.53 2.19
CA ILE A 68 -0.24 -3.03 2.16
C ILE A 68 -0.11 -4.26 3.04
N CYS A 69 0.48 -5.32 2.51
CA CYS A 69 0.85 -6.54 3.21
C CYS A 69 2.38 -6.60 3.31
N PHE A 70 2.91 -6.45 4.52
CA PHE A 70 4.33 -6.50 4.84
C PHE A 70 4.80 -7.94 5.07
N HIS A 71 6.11 -8.16 5.01
CA HIS A 71 6.74 -9.48 5.17
C HIS A 71 6.17 -10.55 4.22
N ALA A 72 5.77 -10.15 3.01
CA ALA A 72 5.35 -11.07 1.96
C ALA A 72 6.55 -11.79 1.34
N ASN A 73 6.27 -12.84 0.56
CA ASN A 73 7.32 -13.61 -0.13
C ASN A 73 7.86 -12.89 -1.38
N GLU A 74 7.15 -11.88 -1.88
CA GLU A 74 7.51 -11.12 -3.08
C GLU A 74 6.94 -9.70 -3.04
N ASN A 75 7.57 -8.82 -3.82
CA ASN A 75 7.07 -7.46 -4.04
C ASN A 75 6.11 -7.46 -5.23
N SER A 76 4.89 -6.97 -5.03
CA SER A 76 3.90 -6.91 -6.09
C SER A 76 2.78 -5.92 -5.79
N ILE A 77 2.06 -5.52 -6.83
CA ILE A 77 0.83 -4.75 -6.73
C ILE A 77 -0.31 -5.42 -7.49
N THR A 78 -1.46 -5.56 -6.83
CA THR A 78 -2.72 -5.95 -7.44
C THR A 78 -3.57 -4.72 -7.69
N SER A 79 -3.97 -4.48 -8.93
CA SER A 79 -4.83 -3.36 -9.34
C SER A 79 -6.30 -3.60 -9.01
N TYR A 80 -7.12 -2.55 -9.11
CA TYR A 80 -8.56 -2.65 -8.89
C TYR A 80 -9.27 -3.65 -9.82
N ASP A 81 -8.79 -3.83 -11.05
CA ASP A 81 -9.34 -4.83 -11.97
C ASP A 81 -8.80 -6.25 -11.72
N GLY A 82 -7.96 -6.44 -10.70
CA GLY A 82 -7.44 -7.73 -10.25
C GLY A 82 -6.17 -8.20 -10.95
N ARG A 83 -5.59 -7.41 -11.86
CA ARG A 83 -4.29 -7.74 -12.44
C ARG A 83 -3.19 -7.57 -11.41
N LYS A 84 -2.25 -8.52 -11.37
CA LYS A 84 -1.08 -8.49 -10.50
C LYS A 84 0.17 -8.15 -11.30
N PHE A 85 0.99 -7.26 -10.78
CA PHE A 85 2.26 -6.83 -11.36
C PHE A 85 3.36 -7.11 -10.33
N LEU A 86 4.42 -7.78 -10.74
CA LEU A 86 5.61 -7.95 -9.91
C LEU A 86 6.41 -6.65 -9.87
N ILE A 87 7.02 -6.39 -8.73
CA ILE A 87 7.88 -5.23 -8.47
C ILE A 87 9.30 -5.76 -8.31
N GLU A 88 10.22 -5.27 -9.12
CA GLU A 88 11.60 -5.79 -9.14
C GLU A 88 12.44 -5.24 -7.99
N HIS A 89 12.14 -4.00 -7.58
CA HIS A 89 12.89 -3.30 -6.55
C HIS A 89 12.63 -3.85 -5.14
N GLN A 90 13.60 -3.66 -4.25
CA GLN A 90 13.58 -4.18 -2.88
C GLN A 90 13.57 -3.07 -1.82
N LEU A 91 13.90 -1.82 -2.17
CA LEU A 91 13.91 -0.71 -1.24
C LEU A 91 12.54 0.00 -1.21
N PRO A 92 12.03 0.44 -0.04
CA PRO A 92 10.70 1.06 0.09
C PRO A 92 10.46 2.25 -0.86
N ILE A 93 11.48 3.11 -1.01
CA ILE A 93 11.43 4.28 -1.90
C ILE A 93 11.27 3.84 -3.36
N GLU A 94 12.03 2.84 -3.78
CA GLU A 94 12.02 2.35 -5.16
C GLU A 94 10.71 1.60 -5.45
N ILE A 95 10.27 0.75 -4.53
CA ILE A 95 8.96 0.08 -4.57
C ILE A 95 7.84 1.11 -4.71
N THR A 96 7.90 2.19 -3.92
CA THR A 96 6.91 3.26 -3.96
C THR A 96 6.90 3.95 -5.32
N ASN A 97 8.07 4.33 -5.84
CA ASN A 97 8.17 4.98 -7.15
C ASN A 97 7.68 4.07 -8.29
N GLU A 98 8.00 2.78 -8.25
CA GLU A 98 7.52 1.80 -9.24
C GLU A 98 5.99 1.65 -9.17
N CYS A 99 5.43 1.55 -7.94
CA CYS A 99 3.98 1.56 -7.74
C CYS A 99 3.34 2.81 -8.33
N LEU A 100 3.88 4.00 -8.07
CA LEU A 100 3.35 5.25 -8.61
C LEU A 100 3.38 5.27 -10.15
N SER A 101 4.49 4.81 -10.74
CA SER A 101 4.62 4.69 -12.19
C SER A 101 3.55 3.75 -12.77
N LEU A 102 3.40 2.54 -12.22
CA LEU A 102 2.40 1.57 -12.65
C LEU A 102 0.97 2.10 -12.49
N ILE A 103 0.66 2.67 -11.33
CA ILE A 103 -0.66 3.22 -11.02
C ILE A 103 -0.99 4.38 -11.95
N SER A 104 -0.05 5.28 -12.24
CA SER A 104 -0.28 6.43 -13.11
C SER A 104 -0.64 6.04 -14.56
N ASN A 105 -0.27 4.83 -14.98
CA ASN A 105 -0.63 4.27 -16.29
C ASN A 105 -2.02 3.57 -16.30
N MET A 106 -2.69 3.46 -15.16
CA MET A 106 -4.03 2.90 -15.05
C MET A 106 -5.08 4.01 -15.08
N ARG A 107 -6.24 3.82 -15.72
CA ARG A 107 -7.25 4.88 -15.87
C ARG A 107 -7.66 5.58 -14.56
N MET A 108 -7.95 4.81 -13.49
CA MET A 108 -8.29 5.41 -12.19
C MET A 108 -7.04 5.93 -11.46
N GLY A 109 -5.92 5.22 -11.58
CA GLY A 109 -4.65 5.62 -10.98
C GLY A 109 -4.08 6.91 -11.54
N LEU A 110 -4.27 7.18 -12.84
CA LEU A 110 -3.95 8.46 -13.46
C LEU A 110 -4.70 9.62 -12.81
N ASN A 111 -6.00 9.45 -12.53
CA ASN A 111 -6.80 10.48 -11.87
C ASN A 111 -6.36 10.69 -10.40
N GLU A 112 -6.06 9.61 -9.68
CA GLU A 112 -5.49 9.69 -8.33
C GLU A 112 -4.13 10.42 -8.35
N HIS A 113 -3.25 10.07 -9.29
CA HIS A 113 -1.94 10.69 -9.47
C HIS A 113 -2.05 12.18 -9.80
N SER A 114 -2.90 12.57 -10.75
CA SER A 114 -3.12 13.98 -11.07
C SER A 114 -3.63 14.77 -9.86
N LYS A 115 -4.55 14.21 -9.07
CA LYS A 115 -5.04 14.84 -7.84
C LYS A 115 -3.94 15.00 -6.80
N PHE A 116 -3.12 13.96 -6.62
CA PHE A 116 -1.98 13.99 -5.71
C PHE A 116 -1.00 15.10 -6.09
N ILE A 117 -0.54 15.13 -7.33
CA ILE A 117 0.38 16.17 -7.82
C ILE A 117 -0.21 17.58 -7.68
N ASN A 118 -1.50 17.76 -7.97
CA ASN A 118 -2.15 19.07 -7.80
C ASN A 118 -2.25 19.48 -6.33
N SER A 119 -2.49 18.53 -5.41
CA SER A 119 -2.55 18.83 -3.98
C SER A 119 -1.21 19.32 -3.43
N LEU A 120 -0.09 18.81 -3.95
CA LEU A 120 1.26 19.25 -3.55
C LEU A 120 1.52 20.70 -3.97
N LYS A 121 1.11 21.10 -5.18
CA LYS A 121 1.27 22.47 -5.70
C LYS A 121 0.43 23.52 -4.99
N THR A 122 -0.63 23.09 -4.29
CA THR A 122 -1.54 24.02 -3.59
C THR A 122 -1.07 24.28 -2.15
N ASN A 123 -0.07 23.54 -1.68
CA ASN A 123 0.54 23.68 -0.35
C ASN A 123 1.88 24.47 -0.37
N GLU A 124 2.28 25.00 -1.53
CA GLU A 124 3.39 25.95 -1.72
C GLU A 124 2.85 27.40 -1.75
#